data_AF-A0A821LLI5-F1
#
_entry.id   AF-A0A821LLI5-F1
#
_cell.length_a   1.000
_cell.length_b   1.000
_cell.length_c   1.000
_cell.angle_alpha   90.00
_cell.angle_beta   90.00
_cell.angle_gamma   90.00
#
_symmetry.space_group_name_H-M   'P 1'
#
loop_
_entity.id
_entity.type
_entity.pdbx_description
1 polymer ?
#
loop_
_entity_poly.entity_id
_entity_poly.type
_entity_poly.pdbx_seq_one_letter_code
_entity_poly.pdbx_strand_id
1 'polypeptide(L)' 'TQDTQGPRYCPSIESKILRFKNQIHPVWLEPEGFDSDLTYPQGLSCTMPIDVQLRMLRTIP' A
#
# COMPACT_ATOMS: atom_id res chain seq x y z
N THR A 1 0.58 -16.40 21.82
CA THR A 1 -0.86 -16.14 21.61
C THR A 1 -1.01 -15.62 20.18
N GLN A 2 -1.74 -16.39 19.37
CA GLN A 2 -2.19 -16.04 18.01
C GLN A 2 -1.11 -15.88 16.91
N ASP A 3 -0.38 -16.97 16.67
CA ASP A 3 0.29 -17.20 15.37
C ASP A 3 -0.76 -17.76 14.38
N THR A 4 -1.78 -16.97 14.06
CA THR A 4 -2.54 -17.22 12.84
C THR A 4 -1.64 -16.75 11.72
N GLN A 5 -0.89 -17.66 11.10
CA GLN A 5 -0.18 -17.38 9.85
C GLN A 5 -1.19 -16.77 8.89
N GLY A 6 -1.10 -15.46 8.70
CA GLY A 6 -1.93 -14.74 7.74
C GLY A 6 -1.80 -15.35 6.34
N PRO A 7 -2.67 -14.97 5.39
CA PRO A 7 -2.59 -15.48 4.03
C PRO A 7 -1.15 -15.36 3.50
N ARG A 8 -0.65 -16.44 2.87
CA ARG A 8 0.74 -16.55 2.38
C ARG A 8 1.17 -15.30 1.60
N TYR A 9 0.20 -14.71 0.90
CA TYR A 9 0.30 -13.43 0.21
C TYR A 9 -0.72 -12.44 0.80
N CYS A 10 -0.24 -11.47 1.56
CA CYS A 10 -1.03 -10.29 1.92
C CYS A 10 -0.52 -9.12 1.07
N PRO A 11 -1.33 -8.56 0.16
CA PRO A 11 -0.91 -7.47 -0.72
C PRO A 11 -0.82 -6.12 0.00
N SER A 12 -1.27 -6.03 1.26
CA SER A 12 -1.29 -4.76 1.97
C SER A 12 0.11 -4.25 2.30
N ILE A 13 0.33 -2.96 2.13
CA ILE A 13 1.63 -2.31 2.36
C ILE A 13 2.09 -2.47 3.82
N GLU A 14 1.17 -2.45 4.78
CA GLU A 14 1.44 -2.71 6.21
C GLU A 14 2.04 -4.11 6.43
N SER A 15 1.48 -5.14 5.79
CA SER A 15 1.99 -6.52 5.88
C SER A 15 3.30 -6.68 5.12
N LYS A 16 3.42 -6.01 3.97
CA LYS A 16 4.61 -6.06 3.11
C LYS A 16 5.83 -5.42 3.77
N ILE A 17 5.66 -4.28 4.44
CA ILE A 17 6.73 -3.60 5.19
C ILE A 17 7.16 -4.44 6.40
N LEU A 18 6.22 -5.02 7.15
CA LEU A 18 6.54 -5.87 8.30
C LEU A 18 7.38 -7.08 7.90
N ARG A 19 7.08 -7.67 6.75
CA ARG A 19 7.80 -8.83 6.20
C ARG A 19 9.12 -8.47 5.53
N PHE A 20 9.19 -7.32 4.85
CA PHE A 20 10.33 -6.89 4.05
C PHE A 20 10.76 -5.45 4.42
N LYS A 21 11.33 -5.31 5.61
CA LYS A 21 11.63 -4.01 6.24
C LYS A 21 12.66 -3.14 5.53
N ASN A 22 13.59 -3.75 4.79
CA ASN A 22 14.73 -3.05 4.17
C ASN A 22 14.65 -3.03 2.64
N GLN A 23 13.45 -3.22 2.08
CA GLN A 23 13.23 -3.14 0.64
C GLN A 23 12.49 -1.85 0.29
N ILE A 24 12.84 -1.29 -0.87
CA ILE A 24 12.05 -0.22 -1.49
C ILE A 24 10.82 -0.88 -2.09
N HIS A 25 9.64 -0.37 -1.73
CA HIS A 25 8.36 -0.81 -2.26
C HIS A 25 7.94 0.17 -3.36
N PRO A 26 8.16 -0.15 -4.66
CA PRO A 26 7.75 0.74 -5.73
C PRO A 26 6.22 0.86 -5.76
N VAL A 27 5.76 2.08 -6.02
CA VAL A 27 4.34 2.41 -6.23
C VAL A 27 4.19 2.87 -7.67
N TRP A 28 3.18 2.34 -8.36
CA TRP A 28 2.86 2.73 -9.72
C TRP A 28 1.62 3.60 -9.71
N LEU A 29 1.69 4.74 -10.39
CA LEU A 29 0.56 5.65 -10.54
C LEU A 29 -0.13 5.32 -11.87
N GLU A 30 -1.25 4.61 -11.80
CA GLU A 30 -2.01 4.15 -12.96
C GLU A 30 -3.24 5.04 -13.14
N PRO A 31 -3.47 5.65 -14.32
CA PRO A 31 -4.71 6.36 -14.58
C PRO A 31 -5.89 5.37 -14.58
N GLU A 32 -7.00 5.72 -13.94
CA GLU A 32 -8.16 4.81 -13.86
C GLU A 32 -8.97 4.73 -15.16
N GLY A 33 -8.73 5.65 -16.10
CA GLY A 33 -9.39 5.66 -17.40
C GLY A 33 -8.79 6.70 -18.34
N PHE A 34 -9.22 6.67 -19.60
CA PHE A 34 -8.75 7.61 -20.62
C PHE A 34 -9.16 9.06 -20.34
N ASP A 35 -10.35 9.26 -19.78
CA ASP A 35 -10.95 10.58 -19.51
C ASP A 35 -11.13 10.84 -18.00
N SER A 36 -10.40 10.13 -17.14
CA SER A 36 -10.53 10.24 -15.67
C SER A 36 -9.34 10.98 -15.07
N ASP A 37 -9.63 11.92 -14.18
CA ASP A 37 -8.61 12.60 -13.36
C ASP A 37 -8.13 11.73 -12.18
N LEU A 38 -8.71 10.53 -12.00
CA LEU A 38 -8.35 9.62 -10.91
C LEU A 38 -7.11 8.80 -11.27
N THR A 39 -6.22 8.69 -10.28
CA THR A 39 -5.00 7.89 -10.36
C THR A 39 -5.00 6.86 -9.23
N TYR A 40 -4.87 5.60 -9.59
CA TYR A 40 -4.76 4.49 -8.67
C TYR A 40 -3.28 4.25 -8.29
N PRO A 41 -2.92 4.38 -6.99
CA PRO A 41 -1.56 4.11 -6.52
C PRO A 41 -1.37 2.61 -6.27
N GLN A 42 -1.10 1.87 -7.34
CA GLN A 42 -0.87 0.44 -7.31
C GLN A 42 0.33 0.08 -6.41
N GLY A 43 0.12 -0.88 -5.49
CA GLY A 43 1.11 -1.30 -4.49
C GLY A 43 0.96 -0.65 -3.12
N LEU A 44 -0.03 0.22 -2.93
CA LEU A 44 -0.27 0.97 -1.69
C LEU A 44 -1.53 0.55 -0.92
N SER A 45 -2.13 -0.59 -1.27
CA SER A 45 -3.35 -1.10 -0.63
C SER A 45 -3.16 -1.22 0.89
N CYS A 46 -4.10 -0.70 1.68
CA CYS A 46 -4.02 -0.72 3.15
C CYS A 46 -5.40 -0.66 3.79
N THR A 47 -5.45 -0.97 5.09
CA THR A 47 -6.67 -0.89 5.91
C THR A 47 -6.58 0.19 6.99
N MET A 48 -5.54 1.03 6.92
CA MET A 48 -5.23 2.05 7.93
C MET A 48 -6.28 3.18 7.92
N PRO A 49 -6.43 3.94 9.03
CA PRO A 49 -7.27 5.13 9.07
C PRO A 49 -6.87 6.19 8.04
N ILE A 50 -7.84 6.99 7.58
CA ILE A 50 -7.67 7.98 6.50
C ILE A 50 -6.54 9.00 6.77
N ASP A 51 -6.37 9.42 8.03
CA ASP A 51 -5.32 10.36 8.43
C ASP A 51 -3.92 9.75 8.31
N VAL A 52 -3.79 8.44 8.54
CA VAL A 52 -2.54 7.69 8.36
C VAL A 52 -2.26 7.51 6.88
N GLN A 53 -3.28 7.13 6.10
CA GLN A 53 -3.15 6.99 4.65
C GLN A 53 -2.67 8.29 3.98
N LEU A 54 -3.29 9.42 4.34
CA LEU A 54 -2.93 10.73 3.78
C LEU A 54 -1.51 11.16 4.15
N ARG A 55 -1.08 10.89 5.40
CA ARG A 55 0.31 11.13 5.82
C ARG A 55 1.28 10.28 5.04
N MET A 56 1.00 8.99 4.90
CA MET A 56 1.84 8.05 4.15
C MET A 56 1.99 8.49 2.69
N LEU A 57 0.89 8.82 2.00
CA LEU A 57 0.92 9.30 0.62
C LEU A 57 1.83 10.52 0.44
N ARG A 58 1.82 11.47 1.38
CA ARG A 58 2.66 12.68 1.35
C ARG A 58 4.16 12.42 1.60
N THR A 59 4.55 11.21 1.97
CA THR A 59 5.97 10.84 2.16
C THR A 59 6.60 10.22 0.91
N ILE A 60 5.79 9.92 -0.11
CA ILE A 60 6.25 9.33 -1.37
C ILE A 60 6.78 10.47 -2.25
N PRO A 61 8.04 10.37 -2.73
CA PRO A 61 8.68 11.41 -3.55
C PRO A 61 8.12 11.48 -4.98
#